data_AF-G3NQZ4-F1
#
_entry.id   AF-G3NQZ4-F1
#
_cell.length_a   1.000
_cell.length_b   1.000
_cell.length_c   1.000
_cell.angle_alpha   90.00
_cell.angle_beta   90.00
_cell.angle_gamma   90.00
#
_symmetry.space_group_name_H-M   'P 1'
#
loop_
_entity.id
_entity.type
_entity.pdbx_description
1 polymer ?
#
loop_
_entity_poly.entity_id
_entity_poly.type
_entity_poly.pdbx_seq_one_letter_code
_entity_poly.pdbx_strand_id
1 'polypeptide(L)'
;MCHPGHRRHCFLAILSFLSMFARAGCLPRAAWTGCRRMGNFTSSPPLSSASCVQYVKEMVSQNCIVIFSKTTCPYCKMAKNVFEEIGASYKVVELDEHSDGRRVQEALAQMTGARTVPRVFINGNCIGGGSDTKQLHQQGKLLPLIEQCAPCCPSSSSDGSGSGRFESAK
;
A
#
# COMPACT_ATOMS: atom_id res chain seq x y z
N MET A 1 -41.06 -12.05 18.02
CA MET A 1 -40.30 -11.15 17.12
C MET A 1 -39.09 -10.63 17.87
N CYS A 2 -37.94 -10.45 17.20
CA CYS A 2 -36.69 -9.88 17.70
C CYS A 2 -36.05 -10.51 18.97
N HIS A 3 -35.03 -11.36 18.75
CA HIS A 3 -33.97 -11.63 19.73
C HIS A 3 -32.64 -11.89 18.99
N PRO A 4 -31.68 -10.96 19.03
CA PRO A 4 -30.27 -11.22 18.73
C PRO A 4 -29.45 -11.27 20.03
N GLY A 5 -28.58 -12.28 20.21
CA GLY A 5 -27.91 -12.45 21.51
C GLY A 5 -26.85 -13.56 21.65
N HIS A 6 -25.72 -13.41 20.96
CA HIS A 6 -24.36 -13.53 21.55
C HIS A 6 -23.86 -14.86 22.19
N ARG A 7 -22.78 -15.41 21.59
CA ARG A 7 -21.68 -16.26 22.15
C ARG A 7 -21.98 -17.41 23.13
N ARG A 8 -21.36 -18.57 22.87
CA ARG A 8 -20.40 -19.23 23.81
C ARG A 8 -19.56 -20.34 23.14
N HIS A 9 -18.44 -20.67 23.78
CA HIS A 9 -17.44 -21.67 23.35
C HIS A 9 -17.96 -23.11 23.38
N CYS A 10 -17.30 -24.00 22.62
CA CYS A 10 -17.06 -25.39 23.04
C CYS A 10 -15.57 -25.71 22.94
N PHE A 11 -15.10 -26.60 23.82
CA PHE A 11 -13.69 -26.88 24.14
C PHE A 11 -13.44 -28.41 24.02
N LEU A 12 -12.17 -28.82 23.81
CA LEU A 12 -11.59 -30.17 24.10
C LEU A 12 -12.00 -31.43 23.29
N ALA A 13 -11.02 -31.99 22.57
CA ALA A 13 -10.49 -33.36 22.69
C ALA A 13 -9.17 -33.44 21.86
N ILE A 14 -7.95 -33.75 22.34
CA ILE A 14 -7.39 -34.82 23.21
C ILE A 14 -6.88 -36.05 22.40
N LEU A 15 -5.53 -36.12 22.24
CA LEU A 15 -4.65 -37.31 22.10
C LEU A 15 -4.86 -38.22 20.85
N SER A 16 -3.90 -39.01 20.35
CA SER A 16 -2.43 -39.11 20.48
C SER A 16 -1.96 -40.09 19.39
N PHE A 17 -0.82 -39.89 18.73
CA PHE A 17 -0.09 -41.02 18.12
C PHE A 17 1.42 -40.79 18.06
N LEU A 18 2.17 -41.72 18.66
CA LEU A 18 3.63 -41.81 18.56
C LEU A 18 4.05 -42.22 17.15
N SER A 19 5.13 -41.63 16.64
CA SER A 19 6.06 -42.34 15.76
C SER A 19 7.46 -41.78 15.95
N MET A 20 8.31 -42.54 16.65
CA MET A 20 9.75 -42.29 16.66
C MET A 20 10.37 -43.00 15.46
N PHE A 21 10.96 -42.24 14.53
CA PHE A 21 12.04 -42.74 13.69
C PHE A 21 13.23 -41.79 13.78
N ALA A 22 14.42 -42.37 13.97
CA ALA A 22 15.63 -41.69 14.39
C ALA A 22 16.76 -41.85 13.36
N ARG A 23 17.86 -41.10 13.59
CA ARG A 23 19.16 -41.15 12.85
C ARG A 23 19.09 -40.47 11.47
N ALA A 24 20.10 -39.80 10.94
CA ALA A 24 21.43 -39.33 11.40
C ALA A 24 21.67 -37.96 10.71
N GLY A 25 22.57 -37.03 11.03
CA GLY A 25 23.87 -37.06 11.70
C GLY A 25 24.88 -36.29 10.83
N CYS A 26 25.71 -35.39 11.41
CA CYS A 26 26.83 -34.66 10.77
C CYS A 26 26.46 -33.63 9.65
N LEU A 27 27.15 -32.49 9.42
CA LEU A 27 28.34 -31.82 9.99
C LEU A 27 28.20 -30.28 9.78
N PRO A 28 28.89 -29.42 10.55
CA PRO A 28 28.97 -27.97 10.26
C PRO A 28 30.11 -27.64 9.27
N ARG A 29 29.80 -26.81 8.26
CA ARG A 29 30.73 -26.14 7.33
C ARG A 29 29.96 -25.00 6.64
N ALA A 30 30.52 -23.83 6.34
CA ALA A 30 31.82 -23.25 6.66
C ALA A 30 31.64 -21.73 6.87
N ALA A 31 32.57 -21.08 7.56
CA ALA A 31 32.61 -19.63 7.60
C ALA A 31 32.92 -19.06 6.20
N TRP A 32 32.21 -18.01 5.79
CA TRP A 32 32.64 -17.19 4.65
C TRP A 32 33.09 -15.81 5.14
N THR A 33 34.41 -15.72 5.33
CA THR A 33 35.12 -14.46 5.55
C THR A 33 35.07 -13.59 4.30
N GLY A 34 34.58 -12.36 4.45
CA GLY A 34 35.09 -11.20 3.75
C GLY A 34 34.93 -11.12 2.23
N CYS A 35 33.91 -10.37 1.80
CA CYS A 35 34.09 -9.45 0.68
C CYS A 35 33.73 -8.03 1.14
N ARG A 36 34.77 -7.21 1.40
CA ARG A 36 34.61 -5.76 1.51
C ARG A 36 34.19 -5.25 0.14
N ARG A 37 32.91 -4.93 -0.06
CA ARG A 37 32.47 -4.21 -1.25
C ARG A 37 32.78 -2.74 -1.03
N MET A 38 33.79 -2.22 -1.75
CA MET A 38 34.06 -0.77 -1.81
C MET A 38 32.77 -0.03 -2.15
N GLY A 39 32.53 1.11 -1.51
CA GLY A 39 31.33 1.90 -1.75
C GLY A 39 31.26 2.39 -3.19
N ASN A 40 30.06 2.39 -3.77
CA ASN A 40 29.77 3.18 -4.96
C ASN A 40 28.94 4.38 -4.51
N PHE A 41 29.47 5.59 -4.68
CA PHE A 41 28.69 6.82 -4.51
C PHE A 41 27.72 6.92 -5.69
N THR A 42 26.57 6.26 -5.57
CA THR A 42 25.50 6.32 -6.57
C THR A 42 24.88 7.71 -6.55
N SER A 43 25.39 8.60 -7.39
CA SER A 43 24.59 9.67 -7.95
C SER A 43 23.41 9.03 -8.69
N SER A 44 22.25 9.01 -8.04
CA SER A 44 21.04 8.37 -8.59
C SER A 44 20.73 8.96 -9.96
N PRO A 45 20.70 8.15 -11.04
CA PRO A 45 20.33 8.65 -12.35
C PRO A 45 18.85 9.10 -12.35
N PRO A 46 18.49 10.15 -13.10
CA PRO A 46 17.12 10.64 -13.15
C PRO A 46 16.18 9.55 -13.70
N LEU A 47 15.02 9.35 -13.09
CA LEU A 47 14.19 8.16 -13.29
C LEU A 47 13.88 7.92 -14.77
N SER A 48 14.09 6.69 -15.25
CA SER A 48 13.63 6.31 -16.59
C SER A 48 12.10 6.44 -16.70
N SER A 49 11.56 6.57 -17.92
CA SER A 49 10.10 6.62 -18.13
C SER A 49 9.39 5.39 -17.54
N ALA A 50 9.99 4.21 -17.67
CA ALA A 50 9.51 2.97 -17.03
C ALA A 50 9.51 3.07 -15.50
N SER A 51 10.55 3.67 -14.91
CA SER A 51 10.63 3.91 -13.46
C SER A 51 9.55 4.89 -12.98
N CYS A 52 9.22 5.93 -13.76
CA CYS A 52 8.13 6.85 -13.42
C CYS A 52 6.74 6.18 -13.48
N VAL A 53 6.50 5.32 -14.47
CA VAL A 53 5.28 4.49 -14.53
C VAL A 53 5.20 3.55 -13.31
N GLN A 54 6.32 2.94 -12.92
CA GLN A 54 6.38 2.06 -11.76
C GLN A 54 6.11 2.82 -10.46
N TYR A 55 6.70 4.01 -10.26
CA TYR A 55 6.43 4.89 -9.13
C TYR A 55 4.94 5.28 -9.01
N VAL A 56 4.29 5.61 -10.13
CA VAL A 56 2.84 5.90 -10.14
C VAL A 56 2.05 4.67 -9.70
N LYS A 57 2.37 3.48 -10.23
CA LYS A 57 1.72 2.21 -9.85
C LYS A 57 1.90 1.89 -8.38
N GLU A 58 3.09 2.09 -7.82
CA GLU A 58 3.38 1.84 -6.39
C GLU A 58 2.59 2.78 -5.48
N MET A 59 2.57 4.08 -5.77
CA MET A 59 1.74 5.03 -5.03
C MET A 59 0.25 4.64 -5.07
N VAL A 60 -0.24 4.28 -6.26
CA VAL A 60 -1.65 3.93 -6.52
C VAL A 60 -2.05 2.56 -5.95
N SER A 61 -1.11 1.64 -5.73
CA SER A 61 -1.37 0.33 -5.09
C SER A 61 -1.26 0.37 -3.57
N GLN A 62 -0.44 1.27 -3.01
CA GLN A 62 -0.22 1.40 -1.57
C GLN A 62 -1.27 2.27 -0.85
N ASN A 63 -2.02 3.10 -1.59
CA ASN A 63 -2.94 4.08 -1.01
C ASN A 63 -4.32 3.97 -1.66
N CYS A 64 -5.38 3.94 -0.85
CA CYS A 64 -6.76 3.93 -1.33
C CYS A 64 -7.06 5.11 -2.27
N ILE A 65 -6.61 6.32 -1.92
CA ILE A 65 -6.82 7.55 -2.71
C ILE A 65 -5.46 8.20 -2.96
N VAL A 66 -5.15 8.51 -4.23
CA VAL A 66 -3.95 9.26 -4.63
C VAL A 66 -4.34 10.44 -5.50
N ILE A 67 -3.82 11.62 -5.16
CA ILE A 67 -3.97 12.87 -5.92
C ILE A 67 -2.60 13.31 -6.41
N PHE A 68 -2.34 13.11 -7.70
CA PHE A 68 -1.20 13.75 -8.36
C PHE A 68 -1.59 15.20 -8.67
N SER A 69 -0.85 16.14 -8.07
CA SER A 69 -1.27 17.52 -7.85
C SER A 69 -0.20 18.51 -8.34
N LYS A 70 -0.53 19.80 -8.35
CA LYS A 70 0.45 20.89 -8.25
C LYS A 70 -0.01 21.94 -7.25
N THR A 71 0.93 22.50 -6.47
CA THR A 71 0.65 23.37 -5.31
C THR A 71 -0.24 24.56 -5.64
N THR A 72 -0.02 25.19 -6.79
CA THR A 72 -0.70 26.40 -7.27
C THR A 72 -2.00 26.13 -8.04
N CYS A 73 -2.38 24.87 -8.28
CA CYS A 73 -3.50 24.54 -9.15
C CYS A 73 -4.87 24.59 -8.42
N PRO A 74 -5.84 25.42 -8.87
CA PRO A 74 -7.15 25.52 -8.21
C PRO A 74 -7.98 24.23 -8.32
N TYR A 75 -7.87 23.49 -9.43
CA TYR A 75 -8.54 22.19 -9.59
C TYR A 75 -7.96 21.12 -8.66
N CYS A 76 -6.68 21.22 -8.28
CA CYS A 76 -6.08 20.32 -7.30
C CYS A 76 -6.62 20.60 -5.89
N LYS A 77 -6.74 21.88 -5.51
CA LYS A 77 -7.40 22.29 -4.25
C LYS A 77 -8.84 21.80 -4.22
N MET A 78 -9.61 22.02 -5.29
CA MET A 78 -10.99 21.53 -5.38
C MET A 78 -11.11 20.01 -5.20
N ALA A 79 -10.18 19.21 -5.73
CA ALA A 79 -10.18 17.76 -5.53
C ALA A 79 -9.88 17.38 -4.06
N LYS A 80 -8.89 18.04 -3.44
CA LYS A 80 -8.52 17.84 -2.03
C LYS A 80 -9.67 18.15 -1.08
N ASN A 81 -10.29 19.32 -1.25
CA ASN A 81 -11.46 19.75 -0.47
C ASN A 81 -12.60 18.72 -0.50
N VAL A 82 -12.89 18.11 -1.65
CA VAL A 82 -13.94 17.08 -1.77
C VAL A 82 -13.65 15.85 -0.89
N PHE A 83 -12.40 15.42 -0.77
CA PHE A 83 -12.06 14.31 0.14
C PHE A 83 -12.01 14.74 1.61
N GLU A 84 -11.65 16.00 1.89
CA GLU A 84 -11.74 16.59 3.23
C GLU A 84 -13.19 16.71 3.72
N GLU A 85 -14.11 17.13 2.84
CA GLU A 85 -15.56 17.20 3.10
C GLU A 85 -16.16 15.80 3.40
N ILE A 86 -15.62 14.75 2.78
CA ILE A 86 -15.99 13.34 3.07
C ILE A 86 -15.32 12.82 4.37
N GLY A 87 -14.23 13.44 4.82
CA GLY A 87 -13.38 12.94 5.90
C GLY A 87 -12.49 11.76 5.49
N ALA A 88 -12.19 11.61 4.19
CA ALA A 88 -11.39 10.51 3.66
C ALA A 88 -9.89 10.86 3.61
N SER A 89 -9.04 9.98 4.12
CA SER A 89 -7.58 10.12 4.02
C SER A 89 -7.08 9.85 2.60
N TYR A 90 -6.22 10.74 2.09
CA TYR A 90 -5.66 10.65 0.74
C TYR A 90 -4.16 10.95 0.71
N LYS A 91 -3.45 10.34 -0.25
CA LYS A 91 -2.03 10.64 -0.53
C LYS A 91 -1.92 11.73 -1.60
N VAL A 92 -1.11 12.74 -1.35
CA VAL A 92 -0.74 13.75 -2.36
C VAL A 92 0.66 13.49 -2.91
N VAL A 93 0.84 13.75 -4.20
CA VAL A 93 2.15 13.87 -4.86
C VAL A 93 2.16 15.19 -5.64
N GLU A 94 2.88 16.20 -5.16
CA GLU A 94 3.03 17.50 -5.83
C GLU A 94 4.09 17.42 -6.93
N LEU A 95 3.66 17.52 -8.19
CA LEU A 95 4.52 17.32 -9.37
C LEU A 95 5.40 18.53 -9.70
N ASP A 96 5.18 19.67 -9.07
CA ASP A 96 6.01 20.87 -9.14
C ASP A 96 7.12 20.89 -8.09
N GLU A 97 6.99 20.13 -7.00
CA GLU A 97 8.01 19.97 -5.95
C GLU A 97 8.88 18.70 -6.14
N HIS A 98 8.41 17.74 -6.94
CA HIS A 98 9.11 16.48 -7.21
C HIS A 98 10.19 16.62 -8.30
N SER A 99 11.41 16.14 -8.05
CA SER A 99 12.56 16.17 -9.00
C SER A 99 12.20 15.67 -10.40
N ASP A 100 11.61 14.48 -10.47
CA ASP A 100 11.17 13.83 -11.70
C ASP A 100 9.71 14.18 -12.08
N GLY A 101 9.11 15.19 -11.44
CA GLY A 101 7.69 15.51 -11.53
C GLY A 101 7.19 15.73 -12.96
N ARG A 102 8.02 16.30 -13.85
CA ARG A 102 7.72 16.35 -15.29
C ARG A 102 7.57 14.95 -15.90
N ARG A 103 8.51 14.04 -15.65
CA ARG A 103 8.51 12.65 -16.17
C ARG A 103 7.36 11.83 -15.59
N VAL A 104 7.03 12.03 -14.31
CA VAL A 104 5.83 11.46 -13.67
C VAL A 104 4.56 11.98 -14.35
N GLN A 105 4.50 13.27 -14.71
CA GLN A 105 3.38 13.83 -15.49
C GLN A 105 3.25 13.21 -16.90
N GLU A 106 4.36 12.75 -17.50
CA GLU A 106 4.33 12.01 -18.78
C GLU A 106 3.86 10.56 -18.59
N ALA A 107 4.28 9.89 -17.52
CA ALA A 107 3.81 8.56 -17.15
C ALA A 107 2.29 8.55 -16.87
N LEU A 108 1.79 9.57 -16.15
CA LEU A 108 0.35 9.76 -15.94
C LEU A 108 -0.42 9.91 -17.27
N ALA A 109 0.16 10.56 -18.27
CA ALA A 109 -0.46 10.68 -19.59
C ALA A 109 -0.53 9.34 -20.33
N GLN A 110 0.54 8.54 -20.25
CA GLN A 110 0.58 7.19 -20.82
C GLN A 110 -0.44 6.26 -20.15
N MET A 111 -0.63 6.40 -18.83
CA MET A 111 -1.54 5.55 -18.05
C MET A 111 -3.01 5.97 -18.09
N THR A 112 -3.31 7.27 -18.25
CA THR A 112 -4.66 7.83 -18.08
C THR A 112 -5.19 8.58 -19.31
N GLY A 113 -4.38 8.71 -20.37
CA GLY A 113 -4.68 9.51 -21.56
C GLY A 113 -4.54 11.04 -21.38
N ALA A 114 -4.28 11.54 -20.16
CA ALA A 114 -4.24 12.98 -19.88
C ALA A 114 -2.99 13.42 -19.10
N ARG A 115 -2.36 14.53 -19.53
CA ARG A 115 -1.28 15.22 -18.81
C ARG A 115 -1.77 16.16 -17.71
N THR A 116 -3.07 16.43 -17.61
CA THR A 116 -3.61 17.50 -16.76
C THR A 116 -3.63 17.13 -15.28
N VAL A 117 -3.27 18.09 -14.42
CA VAL A 117 -3.43 17.96 -12.97
C VAL A 117 -4.77 18.58 -12.51
N PRO A 118 -5.43 18.00 -11.49
CA PRO A 118 -5.04 16.76 -10.83
C PRO A 118 -5.31 15.53 -11.71
N ARG A 119 -4.59 14.44 -11.44
CA ARG A 119 -5.03 13.07 -11.73
C ARG A 119 -5.35 12.38 -10.41
N VAL A 120 -6.60 11.94 -10.26
CA VAL A 120 -7.08 11.30 -9.04
C VAL A 120 -7.28 9.81 -9.30
N PHE A 121 -6.78 8.99 -8.38
CA PHE A 121 -6.95 7.55 -8.37
C PHE A 121 -7.68 7.11 -7.10
N ILE A 122 -8.60 6.17 -7.23
CA ILE A 122 -9.27 5.50 -6.12
C ILE A 122 -9.22 3.98 -6.36
N ASN A 123 -8.76 3.23 -5.37
CA ASN A 123 -8.65 1.77 -5.41
C ASN A 123 -8.01 1.24 -6.72
N GLY A 124 -6.82 1.76 -7.06
CA GLY A 124 -6.12 1.44 -8.31
C GLY A 124 -6.57 2.18 -9.57
N ASN A 125 -7.79 2.71 -9.62
CA ASN A 125 -8.43 3.20 -10.84
C ASN A 125 -8.37 4.73 -10.96
N CYS A 126 -8.03 5.26 -12.14
CA CYS A 126 -8.11 6.71 -12.37
C CYS A 126 -9.56 7.15 -12.58
N ILE A 127 -10.04 8.07 -11.75
CA ILE A 127 -11.40 8.62 -11.83
C ILE A 127 -11.47 9.95 -12.60
N GLY A 128 -10.33 10.44 -13.10
CA GLY A 128 -10.23 11.71 -13.82
C GLY A 128 -9.47 12.79 -13.03
N GLY A 129 -9.96 14.03 -13.12
CA GLY A 129 -9.41 15.21 -12.47
C GLY A 129 -10.37 15.85 -11.48
N GLY A 130 -10.15 17.14 -11.18
CA GLY A 130 -10.87 17.83 -10.11
C GLY A 130 -12.35 17.98 -10.40
N SER A 131 -12.72 18.36 -11.62
CA SER A 131 -14.11 18.47 -12.06
C SER A 131 -14.84 17.13 -11.98
N ASP A 132 -14.20 16.06 -12.47
CA ASP A 132 -14.75 14.69 -12.45
C ASP A 132 -14.95 14.19 -11.01
N THR A 133 -13.97 14.45 -10.13
CA THR A 133 -14.04 14.13 -8.69
C THR A 133 -15.20 14.85 -8.01
N LYS A 134 -15.34 16.17 -8.24
CA LYS A 134 -16.46 16.96 -7.71
C LYS A 134 -17.81 16.50 -8.25
N GLN A 135 -17.89 16.16 -9.53
CA GLN A 135 -19.10 15.65 -10.16
C GLN A 135 -19.51 14.29 -9.57
N LEU A 136 -18.56 13.37 -9.36
CA LEU A 136 -18.82 12.08 -8.72
C LEU A 136 -19.29 12.24 -7.27
N HIS A 137 -18.75 13.20 -6.53
CA HIS A 137 -19.22 13.52 -5.18
C HIS A 137 -20.65 14.05 -5.18
N GLN A 138 -20.95 15.04 -6.04
CA GLN A 138 -22.30 15.61 -6.20
C GLN A 138 -23.34 14.58 -6.67
N GLN A 139 -22.93 13.53 -7.39
CA GLN A 139 -23.78 12.42 -7.79
C GLN A 139 -23.93 11.31 -6.74
N GLY A 140 -23.29 11.42 -5.56
CA GLY A 140 -23.26 10.37 -4.54
C GLY A 140 -22.46 9.13 -4.94
N LYS A 141 -21.71 9.17 -6.06
CA LYS A 141 -20.97 8.03 -6.62
C LYS A 141 -19.54 7.91 -6.09
N LEU A 142 -18.99 8.96 -5.49
CA LEU A 142 -17.60 8.96 -5.00
C LEU A 142 -17.42 8.09 -3.77
N LEU A 143 -18.34 8.15 -2.80
CA LEU A 143 -18.23 7.39 -1.55
C LEU A 143 -18.23 5.85 -1.79
N PRO A 144 -19.12 5.27 -2.63
CA PRO A 144 -19.05 3.85 -2.98
C PRO A 144 -17.72 3.39 -3.60
N LEU A 145 -16.96 4.28 -4.26
CA LEU A 145 -15.63 3.96 -4.79
C LEU A 145 -14.58 3.89 -3.67
N ILE A 146 -14.71 4.75 -2.66
CA ILE A 146 -13.83 4.77 -1.48
C ILE A 146 -14.11 3.56 -0.58
N GLU A 147 -15.38 3.18 -0.39
CA GLU A 147 -15.79 2.00 0.39
C GLU A 147 -15.30 0.67 -0.21
N GLN A 148 -15.00 0.64 -1.51
CA GLN A 148 -14.38 -0.51 -2.19
C GLN A 148 -12.88 -0.66 -1.91
N CYS A 149 -12.23 0.32 -1.30
CA CYS A 149 -10.86 0.17 -0.84
C CYS A 149 -10.81 -0.85 0.29
N ALA A 150 -10.37 -2.07 -0.03
CA ALA A 150 -10.04 -3.05 0.99
C ALA A 150 -8.96 -2.46 1.92
N PRO A 151 -9.06 -2.63 3.25
CA PRO A 151 -7.91 -2.40 4.11
C PRO A 151 -6.82 -3.36 3.68
N CYS A 152 -5.69 -2.82 3.22
CA CYS A 152 -4.52 -3.61 2.86
C CYS A 152 -3.92 -4.25 4.12
N CYS A 153 -4.48 -5.38 4.54
CA CYS A 153 -3.72 -6.38 5.27
C CYS A 153 -2.62 -6.86 4.31
N PRO A 154 -1.32 -6.58 4.56
CA PRO A 154 -0.29 -7.33 3.86
C PRO A 154 -0.50 -8.79 4.25
N SER A 155 -0.77 -9.64 3.27
CA SER A 155 -0.81 -11.09 3.46
C SER A 155 0.63 -11.61 3.62
N SER A 156 1.29 -11.21 4.70
CA SER A 156 2.46 -11.89 5.24
C SER A 156 1.99 -13.20 5.84
N SER A 157 1.81 -14.20 4.96
CA SER A 157 1.58 -15.59 5.33
C SER A 157 2.82 -16.14 6.03
N SER A 158 2.89 -15.92 7.34
CA SER A 158 3.84 -16.55 8.27
C SER A 158 3.12 -16.79 9.59
N ASP A 159 2.32 -17.86 9.64
CA ASP A 159 1.81 -18.40 10.90
C ASP A 159 2.99 -18.76 11.81
N GLY A 160 2.95 -18.24 13.05
CA GLY A 160 4.08 -18.32 13.98
C GLY A 160 3.70 -17.95 15.40
N SER A 161 2.49 -18.34 15.84
CA SER A 161 2.03 -18.11 17.21
C SER A 161 2.78 -19.01 18.19
N GLY A 162 3.49 -18.40 19.15
CA GLY A 162 4.39 -19.11 20.08
C GLY A 162 4.55 -18.37 21.41
N SER A 163 3.50 -18.32 22.21
CA SER A 163 3.51 -17.76 23.57
C SER A 163 4.26 -18.67 24.56
N GLY A 164 5.20 -18.14 25.35
CA GLY A 164 5.98 -18.94 26.31
C GLY A 164 6.63 -18.20 27.49
N ARG A 165 6.40 -18.72 28.70
CA ARG A 165 6.89 -18.30 30.04
C ARG A 165 7.02 -19.57 30.91
N PHE A 166 7.63 -19.64 32.10
CA PHE A 166 8.22 -18.68 33.06
C PHE A 166 9.34 -19.43 33.85
N GLU A 167 10.28 -18.85 34.61
CA GLU A 167 10.60 -17.46 34.99
C GLU A 167 12.12 -17.34 35.35
N SER A 168 12.58 -16.23 35.93
CA SER A 168 13.89 -16.12 36.62
C SER A 168 14.06 -17.14 37.76
N ALA A 169 15.27 -17.71 37.91
CA ALA A 169 15.72 -18.26 39.19
C ALA A 169 17.26 -18.26 39.33
N LYS A 170 17.73 -17.35 40.19
CA LYS A 170 18.98 -17.37 40.98
C LYS A 170 20.34 -17.25 40.26
#